data_AF-A0AAU3PTQ5-F1
#
_entry.id   AF-A0AAU3PTQ5-F1
#
_cell.length_a   1.000
_cell.length_b   1.000
_cell.length_c   1.000
_cell.angle_alpha   90.00
_cell.angle_beta   90.00
_cell.angle_gamma   90.00
#
_symmetry.space_group_name_H-M   'P 1'
#
loop_
_entity.id
_entity.type
_entity.pdbx_description
1 polymer ?
#
loop_
_entity_poly.entity_id
_entity_poly.type
_entity_poly.pdbx_seq_one_letter_code
_entity_poly.pdbx_strand_id
1 'polypeptide(L)'
;MLEIDWTGEDVMALRAAMRRSRYEFARLVGVTPRTVVLWEKGRTTRMHAASRRLLDRVLSESDSVVVARFERAISAGHDAASETGDASSVLVPNTKLGRDNALEHTAIRAAPIGLDKEVEEDDVRRRELLACIGAGLAGQAADLVANEPEKMLATLDAGSISERRLGLLEEAADTLGSQVVQVPPHELLHTTLEQFRTVRGCLAERQATFHQIRLVRTAGRLANVVGEILFNEGHFGRARNWYTTAIHAAQDIGDRYSEDIALAGLAYLPTYSDKPREVLDLLTPRLSENPRTGAAAAWLWGMAARAHADLGDGDQFAYCIDRSSAALDGLSSADLPVGIFSFRPEKLAFYRAIGYARLGRPDETAAAAAHAISLYDPRETMEPALVRFEHAAALLGSGEVEQACAVATAAITDGHTYVGLTVTKRAKQFDSTLSRWQGRAVSDWRQQAHPVIESAHARA
;
A
#
# COMPACT_ATOMS: atom_id res chain seq x y z
N MET A 1 -16.60 -5.70 -34.76
CA MET A 1 -15.24 -6.17 -34.42
C MET A 1 -14.66 -6.71 -35.72
N LEU A 2 -13.70 -5.99 -36.32
CA LEU A 2 -13.06 -6.40 -37.56
C LEU A 2 -12.20 -7.63 -37.25
N GLU A 3 -12.41 -8.76 -37.95
CA GLU A 3 -11.44 -9.85 -37.95
C GLU A 3 -10.23 -9.39 -38.74
N ILE A 4 -9.16 -8.99 -38.05
CA ILE A 4 -7.91 -8.57 -38.67
C ILE A 4 -7.04 -9.80 -38.83
N ASP A 5 -6.68 -10.15 -40.07
CA ASP A 5 -5.64 -11.14 -40.32
C ASP A 5 -4.29 -10.46 -40.20
N TRP A 6 -3.73 -10.49 -38.99
CA TRP A 6 -2.50 -9.77 -38.65
C TRP A 6 -1.32 -10.12 -39.57
N THR A 7 -0.97 -9.17 -40.44
CA THR A 7 0.22 -9.18 -41.28
C THR A 7 1.37 -8.38 -40.65
N GLY A 8 2.58 -8.49 -41.23
CA GLY A 8 3.73 -7.67 -40.81
C GLY A 8 3.49 -6.17 -40.99
N GLU A 9 2.70 -5.78 -41.99
CA GLU A 9 2.31 -4.40 -42.24
C GLU A 9 1.34 -3.89 -41.18
N ASP A 10 0.39 -4.72 -40.73
CA ASP A 10 -0.55 -4.36 -39.66
C ASP A 10 0.16 -4.15 -38.32
N VAL A 11 1.15 -4.99 -38.01
CA VAL A 11 1.96 -4.83 -36.79
C VAL A 11 2.74 -3.50 -36.83
N MET A 12 3.31 -3.16 -37.99
CA MET A 12 4.02 -1.90 -38.18
C MET A 12 3.06 -0.70 -38.08
N ALA A 13 1.88 -0.80 -38.68
CA ALA A 13 0.84 0.23 -38.64
C ALA A 13 0.34 0.48 -37.21
N LEU A 14 0.09 -0.59 -36.45
CA LEU A 14 -0.31 -0.48 -35.05
C LEU A 14 0.76 0.22 -34.21
N ARG A 15 2.02 -0.20 -34.32
CA ARG A 15 3.12 0.44 -33.60
C ARG A 15 3.26 1.92 -33.97
N ALA A 16 3.14 2.26 -35.25
CA ALA A 16 3.21 3.64 -35.72
C ALA A 16 2.04 4.49 -35.20
N ALA A 17 0.83 3.94 -35.16
CA ALA A 17 -0.36 4.59 -34.61
C ALA A 17 -0.19 4.92 -33.11
N MET A 18 0.46 4.03 -32.37
CA MET A 18 0.83 4.20 -30.96
C MET A 18 2.02 5.15 -30.74
N ARG A 19 2.74 5.53 -31.80
CA ARG A 19 3.97 6.35 -31.75
C ARG A 19 5.04 5.76 -30.82
N ARG A 20 5.19 4.44 -30.84
CA ARG A 20 6.16 3.73 -30.01
C ARG A 20 7.36 3.25 -30.81
N SER A 21 8.52 3.22 -30.16
CA SER A 21 9.68 2.50 -30.68
C SER A 21 9.40 0.99 -30.72
N ARG A 22 10.17 0.23 -31.51
CA ARG A 22 10.04 -1.24 -31.58
C ARG A 22 10.24 -1.89 -30.20
N TYR A 23 11.13 -1.33 -29.39
CA TYR A 23 11.41 -1.81 -28.04
C TYR A 23 10.24 -1.58 -27.08
N GLU A 24 9.70 -0.36 -27.03
CA GLU A 24 8.53 -0.07 -26.18
C GLU A 24 7.30 -0.86 -26.60
N PHE A 25 7.12 -1.04 -27.91
CA PHE A 25 6.02 -1.83 -28.46
C PHE A 25 6.17 -3.32 -28.13
N ALA A 26 7.38 -3.88 -28.23
CA ALA A 26 7.66 -5.26 -27.83
C ALA A 26 7.36 -5.50 -26.34
N ARG A 27 7.75 -4.56 -25.47
CA ARG A 27 7.44 -4.62 -24.04
C ARG A 27 5.93 -4.54 -23.76
N LEU A 28 5.20 -3.73 -24.52
CA LEU A 28 3.75 -3.59 -24.40
C LEU A 28 3.00 -4.85 -24.85
N VAL A 29 3.45 -5.48 -25.95
CA VAL A 29 2.86 -6.71 -26.48
C VAL A 29 3.28 -7.94 -25.66
N GLY A 30 4.36 -7.86 -24.88
CA GLY A 30 4.90 -8.98 -24.09
C GLY A 30 5.72 -9.96 -24.91
N VAL A 31 6.45 -9.48 -25.93
CA VAL A 31 7.34 -10.28 -26.78
C VAL A 31 8.72 -9.64 -26.88
N THR A 32 9.70 -10.38 -27.41
CA THR A 32 11.05 -9.82 -27.60
C THR A 32 11.09 -8.81 -28.76
N PRO A 33 11.95 -7.76 -28.71
CA PRO A 33 12.11 -6.80 -29.81
C PRO A 33 12.46 -7.48 -31.15
N ARG A 34 13.21 -8.58 -31.08
CA ARG A 34 13.53 -9.44 -32.23
C ARG A 34 12.27 -10.01 -32.89
N THR A 35 11.29 -10.42 -32.11
CA THR A 35 10.02 -10.96 -32.60
C THR A 35 9.23 -9.91 -33.38
N VAL A 36 9.16 -8.67 -32.88
CA VAL A 36 8.53 -7.54 -33.60
C VAL A 36 9.25 -7.26 -34.92
N VAL A 37 10.58 -7.28 -34.93
CA VAL A 37 11.37 -7.10 -36.17
C VAL A 37 11.11 -8.22 -37.19
N LEU A 38 10.95 -9.46 -36.74
CA LEU A 38 10.63 -10.59 -37.63
C LEU A 38 9.23 -10.48 -38.23
N TRP A 39 8.25 -10.01 -37.44
CA TRP A 39 6.90 -9.73 -37.91
C TRP A 39 6.89 -8.61 -38.95
N GLU A 40 7.49 -7.45 -38.64
CA GLU A 40 7.52 -6.28 -39.55
C GLU A 40 8.27 -6.54 -40.86
N LYS A 41 9.26 -7.44 -40.86
CA LYS A 41 10.03 -7.79 -42.07
C LYS A 41 9.33 -8.84 -42.96
N GLY A 42 8.11 -9.24 -42.64
CA GLY A 42 7.33 -10.22 -43.42
C GLY A 42 7.94 -11.63 -43.46
N ARG A 43 8.89 -11.94 -42.58
CA ARG A 43 9.58 -13.24 -42.54
C ARG A 43 8.76 -14.33 -41.85
N THR A 44 7.64 -13.96 -41.24
CA THR A 44 6.68 -14.86 -40.63
C THR A 44 5.44 -14.93 -41.52
N THR A 45 5.34 -15.95 -42.38
CA THR A 45 4.25 -16.10 -43.37
C THR A 45 2.89 -16.36 -42.74
N ARG A 46 2.84 -16.78 -41.47
CA ARG A 46 1.62 -16.94 -40.66
C ARG A 46 1.92 -16.74 -39.19
N MET A 47 1.24 -15.79 -38.55
CA MET A 47 1.44 -15.50 -37.14
C MET A 47 0.71 -16.51 -36.25
N HIS A 48 1.40 -17.02 -35.22
CA HIS A 48 0.85 -18.02 -34.30
C HIS A 48 -0.38 -17.47 -33.53
N ALA A 49 -1.36 -18.33 -33.21
CA ALA A 49 -2.60 -17.93 -32.55
C ALA A 49 -2.39 -17.21 -31.20
N ALA A 50 -1.34 -17.57 -30.46
CA ALA A 50 -0.97 -16.90 -29.21
C ALA A 50 -0.54 -15.44 -29.42
N SER A 51 0.23 -15.17 -30.48
CA SER A 51 0.71 -13.82 -30.80
C SER A 51 -0.41 -12.92 -31.34
N ARG A 52 -1.37 -13.49 -32.08
CA ARG A 52 -2.59 -12.76 -32.51
C ARG A 52 -3.37 -12.25 -31.31
N ARG A 53 -3.60 -13.10 -30.30
CA ARG A 53 -4.31 -12.70 -29.07
C ARG A 53 -3.61 -11.57 -28.29
N LEU A 54 -2.28 -11.49 -28.33
CA LEU A 54 -1.53 -10.42 -27.68
C LEU A 54 -1.74 -9.08 -28.40
N LEU A 55 -1.72 -9.09 -29.73
CA LEU A 55 -1.95 -7.90 -30.54
C LEU A 55 -3.42 -7.46 -30.50
N ASP A 56 -4.37 -8.41 -30.49
CA ASP A 56 -5.79 -8.13 -30.27
C ASP A 56 -6.02 -7.46 -28.91
N ARG A 57 -5.36 -7.94 -27.85
CA ARG A 57 -5.43 -7.33 -26.53
C ARG A 57 -4.90 -5.89 -26.55
N VAL A 58 -3.70 -5.68 -27.09
CA VAL A 58 -3.09 -4.34 -27.16
C VAL A 58 -3.96 -3.37 -27.96
N LEU A 59 -4.55 -3.82 -29.06
CA LEU A 59 -5.48 -3.00 -29.85
C LEU A 59 -6.76 -2.70 -29.07
N SER A 60 -7.32 -3.67 -28.35
CA SER A 60 -8.55 -3.50 -27.55
C SER A 60 -8.38 -2.59 -26.33
N GLU A 61 -7.19 -2.55 -25.75
CA GLU A 61 -6.83 -1.73 -24.58
C GLU A 61 -6.32 -0.33 -24.98
N SER A 62 -6.18 -0.05 -26.28
CA SER A 62 -5.67 1.23 -26.80
C SER A 62 -6.76 2.30 -26.85
N ASP A 63 -6.36 3.56 -26.64
CA ASP A 63 -7.26 4.71 -26.74
C ASP A 63 -7.95 4.80 -28.11
N SER A 64 -9.18 5.32 -28.14
CA SER A 64 -9.99 5.49 -29.36
C SER A 64 -9.27 6.31 -30.45
N VAL A 65 -8.39 7.24 -30.06
CA VAL A 65 -7.56 8.04 -30.97
C VAL A 65 -6.47 7.21 -31.65
N VAL A 66 -5.91 6.22 -30.95
CA VAL A 66 -4.91 5.29 -31.50
C VAL A 66 -5.58 4.32 -32.46
N VAL A 67 -6.74 3.76 -32.07
CA VAL A 67 -7.53 2.86 -32.92
C VAL A 67 -7.91 3.55 -34.24
N ALA A 68 -8.41 4.79 -34.18
CA ALA A 68 -8.78 5.55 -35.39
C ALA A 68 -7.58 5.89 -36.30
N ARG A 69 -6.37 6.05 -35.75
CA ARG A 69 -5.14 6.24 -36.55
C ARG A 69 -4.71 4.93 -37.20
N PHE A 70 -4.81 3.83 -36.46
CA PHE A 70 -4.49 2.50 -36.95
C PHE A 70 -5.43 2.11 -38.09
N GLU A 71 -6.75 2.24 -37.91
CA GLU A 71 -7.77 1.97 -38.94
C GLU A 71 -7.52 2.78 -40.23
N ARG A 72 -7.18 4.07 -40.10
CA ARG A 72 -6.84 4.90 -41.26
C ARG A 72 -5.58 4.42 -42.00
N ALA A 73 -4.61 3.88 -41.28
CA ALA A 73 -3.36 3.39 -41.87
C ALA A 73 -3.56 2.07 -42.65
N ILE A 74 -4.38 1.15 -42.14
CA ILE A 74 -4.70 -0.11 -42.84
C ILE A 74 -5.65 0.10 -44.02
N SER A 75 -6.57 1.08 -43.97
CA SER A 75 -7.39 1.43 -45.14
C SER A 75 -6.56 2.05 -46.28
N ALA A 76 -5.60 2.94 -45.97
CA ALA A 76 -4.74 3.56 -46.97
C ALA A 76 -3.78 2.56 -47.66
N GLY A 77 -3.37 1.48 -46.95
CA GLY A 77 -2.57 0.40 -47.52
C GLY A 77 -3.34 -0.48 -48.52
N HIS A 78 -4.63 -0.72 -48.26
CA HIS A 78 -5.49 -1.50 -49.17
C HIS A 78 -5.84 -0.74 -50.47
N ASP A 79 -6.01 0.58 -50.40
CA ASP A 79 -6.29 1.41 -51.59
C ASP A 79 -5.07 1.48 -52.53
N ALA A 80 -3.85 1.56 -51.99
CA ALA A 80 -2.61 1.57 -52.77
C ALA A 80 -2.31 0.22 -53.47
N ALA A 81 -2.68 -0.90 -52.84
CA ALA A 81 -2.54 -2.23 -53.45
C ALA A 81 -3.52 -2.47 -54.62
N SER A 82 -4.68 -1.80 -54.62
CA SER A 82 -5.67 -1.85 -55.69
C SER A 82 -5.21 -1.10 -56.96
N GLU A 83 -4.48 0.02 -56.82
CA GLU A 83 -3.99 0.81 -57.96
C GLU A 83 -2.76 0.20 -58.67
N THR A 84 -1.95 -0.62 -57.98
CA THR A 84 -0.77 -1.28 -58.57
C THR A 84 -1.08 -2.51 -59.44
N GLY A 85 -2.35 -2.93 -59.53
CA GLY A 85 -2.77 -4.09 -60.33
C GLY A 85 -2.98 -3.82 -61.83
N ASP A 86 -3.02 -2.55 -62.27
CA ASP A 86 -3.48 -2.20 -63.61
C ASP A 86 -2.53 -1.21 -64.32
N ALA A 87 -1.28 -1.61 -64.54
CA ALA A 87 -0.37 -0.88 -65.43
C ALA A 87 0.72 -1.78 -66.02
N SER A 88 0.31 -2.80 -66.78
CA SER A 88 1.17 -3.43 -67.79
C SER A 88 0.73 -2.96 -69.17
N SER A 89 1.40 -1.95 -69.73
CA SER A 89 1.72 -1.77 -71.16
C SER A 89 2.03 -0.30 -71.44
N VAL A 90 3.28 0.01 -71.82
CA VAL A 90 3.63 0.54 -73.14
C VAL A 90 5.13 0.90 -73.13
N LEU A 91 5.78 0.51 -74.21
CA LEU A 91 7.21 0.53 -74.52
C LEU A 91 7.68 1.89 -75.12
N VAL A 92 8.91 2.32 -74.73
CA VAL A 92 10.04 2.81 -75.59
C VAL A 92 10.06 4.31 -76.03
N PRO A 93 11.23 4.97 -76.30
CA PRO A 93 12.64 4.81 -75.84
C PRO A 93 13.37 6.09 -75.36
N ASN A 94 14.50 5.82 -74.70
CA ASN A 94 15.73 6.60 -74.45
C ASN A 94 16.11 7.78 -75.38
N THR A 95 16.63 8.87 -74.79
CA THR A 95 17.79 9.62 -75.33
C THR A 95 18.55 10.38 -74.22
N LYS A 96 19.89 10.30 -74.27
CA LYS A 96 20.86 11.01 -73.39
C LYS A 96 21.08 12.45 -73.84
N LEU A 97 21.40 13.37 -72.90
CA LEU A 97 22.63 14.20 -72.76
C LEU A 97 22.31 15.58 -72.14
N GLY A 98 23.18 16.07 -71.26
CA GLY A 98 23.43 17.52 -71.11
C GLY A 98 23.22 18.16 -69.73
N ARG A 99 24.36 18.47 -69.08
CA ARG A 99 24.62 19.55 -68.10
C ARG A 99 23.74 20.81 -68.27
N ASP A 100 23.22 21.39 -67.18
CA ASP A 100 23.82 22.52 -66.44
C ASP A 100 22.94 23.04 -65.28
N ASN A 101 23.66 23.58 -64.30
CA ASN A 101 23.38 24.33 -63.07
C ASN A 101 22.02 25.02 -62.77
N ALA A 102 21.73 24.96 -61.46
CA ALA A 102 21.23 26.01 -60.56
C ALA A 102 19.77 26.49 -60.69
N LEU A 103 18.97 26.25 -59.64
CA LEU A 103 18.68 27.25 -58.61
C LEU A 103 17.86 26.66 -57.44
N GLU A 104 18.14 27.21 -56.27
CA GLU A 104 17.69 26.88 -54.93
C GLU A 104 16.17 26.76 -54.74
N HIS A 105 15.74 25.71 -54.03
CA HIS A 105 14.64 25.82 -53.08
C HIS A 105 14.94 24.99 -51.82
N THR A 106 15.04 25.73 -50.73
CA THR A 106 15.25 25.30 -49.35
C THR A 106 14.13 24.35 -48.89
N ALA A 107 14.47 23.07 -48.72
CA ALA A 107 13.66 22.12 -47.97
C ALA A 107 14.56 21.37 -46.99
N ILE A 108 14.26 21.53 -45.70
CA ILE A 108 14.97 20.91 -44.58
C ILE A 108 14.93 19.38 -44.76
N ARG A 109 16.09 18.81 -45.12
CA ARG A 109 16.30 17.38 -45.29
C ARG A 109 16.45 16.77 -43.90
N ALA A 110 15.40 16.12 -43.40
CA ALA A 110 15.52 15.21 -42.26
C ALA A 110 16.51 14.10 -42.64
N ALA A 111 17.61 14.00 -41.88
CA ALA A 111 18.58 12.94 -42.04
C ALA A 111 17.92 11.57 -41.83
N PRO A 112 18.25 10.53 -42.61
CA PRO A 112 17.78 9.18 -42.32
C PRO A 112 18.38 8.75 -40.97
N ILE A 113 17.50 8.47 -40.01
CA ILE A 113 17.84 7.96 -38.68
C ILE A 113 18.60 6.64 -38.88
N GLY A 114 19.85 6.60 -38.43
CA GLY A 114 20.83 5.54 -38.68
C GLY A 114 20.53 4.23 -37.94
N LEU A 115 19.48 3.52 -38.34
CA LEU A 115 19.15 2.19 -37.81
C LEU A 115 19.79 1.03 -38.61
N ASP A 116 20.26 1.28 -39.83
CA ASP A 116 20.97 0.26 -40.62
C ASP A 116 22.39 0.00 -40.09
N LYS A 117 23.01 0.99 -39.44
CA LYS A 117 24.33 0.86 -38.80
C LYS A 117 24.31 -0.01 -37.54
N GLU A 118 23.26 0.06 -36.72
CA GLU A 118 23.17 -0.76 -35.48
C GLU A 118 23.05 -2.25 -35.80
N VAL A 119 22.39 -2.61 -36.92
CA VAL A 119 22.23 -4.00 -37.36
C VAL A 119 23.51 -4.56 -37.98
N GLU A 120 24.27 -3.75 -38.75
CA GLU A 120 25.60 -4.14 -39.23
C GLU A 120 26.63 -4.22 -38.09
N GLU A 121 26.56 -3.32 -37.10
CA GLU A 121 27.43 -3.37 -35.91
C GLU A 121 27.19 -4.61 -35.05
N ASP A 122 25.96 -5.11 -34.96
CA ASP A 122 25.62 -6.34 -34.22
C ASP A 122 26.25 -7.60 -34.86
N ASP A 123 26.28 -7.69 -36.19
CA ASP A 123 26.92 -8.80 -36.92
C ASP A 123 28.46 -8.74 -36.85
N VAL A 124 29.04 -7.53 -36.83
CA VAL A 124 30.49 -7.33 -36.61
C VAL A 124 30.87 -7.69 -35.18
N ARG A 125 30.08 -7.26 -34.18
CA ARG A 125 30.26 -7.61 -32.75
C ARG A 125 30.09 -9.11 -32.50
N ARG A 126 29.24 -9.80 -33.28
CA ARG A 126 29.12 -11.27 -33.25
C ARG A 126 30.41 -11.95 -33.70
N ARG A 127 31.08 -11.45 -34.75
CA ARG A 127 32.38 -11.96 -35.20
C ARG A 127 33.50 -11.67 -34.21
N GLU A 128 33.51 -10.49 -33.60
CA GLU A 128 34.49 -10.13 -32.56
C GLU A 128 34.29 -10.94 -31.27
N LEU A 129 33.05 -11.16 -30.84
CA LEU A 129 32.73 -12.02 -29.69
C LEU A 129 33.17 -13.48 -29.95
N LEU A 130 32.96 -13.99 -31.17
CA LEU A 130 33.47 -15.31 -31.59
C LEU A 130 35.01 -15.37 -31.62
N ALA A 131 35.68 -14.25 -31.89
CA ALA A 131 37.14 -14.14 -31.80
C ALA A 131 37.64 -14.10 -30.35
N CYS A 132 36.90 -13.46 -29.43
CA CYS A 132 37.22 -13.41 -28.00
C CYS A 132 37.07 -14.76 -27.27
N ILE A 133 36.23 -15.67 -27.78
CA ILE A 133 35.90 -16.95 -27.13
C ILE A 133 36.84 -18.10 -27.55
N GLY A 134 37.67 -17.92 -28.57
CA GLY A 134 38.58 -18.94 -29.08
C GLY A 134 37.85 -20.06 -29.86
N ALA A 135 38.46 -20.51 -30.96
CA ALA A 135 37.84 -21.38 -31.96
C ALA A 135 37.37 -22.78 -31.46
N GLY A 136 37.68 -23.16 -30.22
CA GLY A 136 37.29 -24.45 -29.63
C GLY A 136 36.00 -24.45 -28.79
N LEU A 137 35.50 -23.28 -28.37
CA LEU A 137 34.32 -23.12 -27.49
C LEU A 137 33.16 -22.36 -28.16
N ALA A 138 33.33 -21.99 -29.42
CA ALA A 138 32.51 -20.99 -30.13
C ALA A 138 31.01 -21.33 -30.23
N GLY A 139 30.62 -22.60 -30.23
CA GLY A 139 29.19 -22.99 -30.25
C GLY A 139 28.53 -22.84 -28.89
N GLN A 140 29.03 -23.56 -27.88
CA GLN A 140 28.43 -23.61 -26.54
C GLN A 140 28.53 -22.28 -25.79
N ALA A 141 29.66 -21.58 -25.89
CA ALA A 141 29.82 -20.29 -25.21
C ALA A 141 29.03 -19.16 -25.90
N ALA A 142 28.88 -19.18 -27.23
CA ALA A 142 28.00 -18.22 -27.92
C ALA A 142 26.51 -18.48 -27.61
N ASP A 143 26.10 -19.75 -27.53
CA ASP A 143 24.74 -20.12 -27.13
C ASP A 143 24.44 -19.72 -25.67
N LEU A 144 25.42 -19.84 -24.76
CA LEU A 144 25.27 -19.34 -23.39
C LEU A 144 25.13 -17.82 -23.37
N VAL A 145 26.02 -17.07 -24.04
CA VAL A 145 25.94 -15.60 -24.06
C VAL A 145 24.61 -15.12 -24.67
N ALA A 146 24.07 -15.81 -25.66
CA ALA A 146 22.79 -15.46 -26.28
C ALA A 146 21.58 -15.78 -25.39
N ASN A 147 21.58 -16.91 -24.68
CA ASN A 147 20.38 -17.41 -23.99
C ASN A 147 20.37 -17.19 -22.47
N GLU A 148 21.54 -17.04 -21.82
CA GLU A 148 21.61 -16.85 -20.36
C GLU A 148 20.86 -15.60 -19.86
N PRO A 149 20.86 -14.44 -20.57
CA PRO A 149 20.02 -13.31 -20.16
C PRO A 149 18.52 -13.62 -20.14
N GLU A 150 18.00 -14.36 -21.13
CA GLU A 150 16.58 -14.73 -21.17
C GLU A 150 16.21 -15.72 -20.06
N LYS A 151 17.08 -16.70 -19.77
CA LYS A 151 16.91 -17.60 -18.62
C LYS A 151 16.96 -16.86 -17.29
N MET A 152 17.82 -15.86 -17.17
CA MET A 152 17.88 -15.00 -15.98
C MET A 152 16.58 -14.23 -15.82
N LEU A 153 16.07 -13.58 -16.87
CA LEU A 153 14.79 -12.87 -16.83
C LEU A 153 13.64 -13.81 -16.43
N ALA A 154 13.54 -15.00 -17.04
CA ALA A 154 12.54 -16.00 -16.67
C ALA A 154 12.65 -16.43 -15.19
N THR A 155 13.86 -16.49 -14.64
CA THR A 155 14.11 -16.82 -13.22
C THR A 155 13.74 -15.66 -12.28
N LEU A 156 13.90 -14.42 -12.73
CA LEU A 156 13.49 -13.22 -12.00
C LEU A 156 11.97 -13.08 -11.96
N ASP A 157 11.29 -13.41 -13.06
CA ASP A 157 9.83 -13.35 -13.19
C ASP A 157 9.11 -14.57 -12.61
N ALA A 158 9.85 -15.65 -12.30
CA ALA A 158 9.29 -16.86 -11.73
C ALA A 158 8.59 -16.58 -10.39
N GLY A 159 7.31 -16.92 -10.32
CA GLY A 159 6.51 -16.81 -9.12
C GLY A 159 5.31 -17.75 -9.12
N SER A 160 4.90 -18.21 -7.95
CA SER A 160 3.71 -19.08 -7.81
C SER A 160 2.42 -18.29 -7.58
N ILE A 161 2.51 -17.02 -7.15
CA ILE A 161 1.34 -16.16 -6.97
C ILE A 161 1.08 -15.27 -8.20
N SER A 162 -0.19 -15.16 -8.59
CA SER A 162 -0.63 -14.20 -9.61
C SER A 162 -0.90 -12.82 -9.01
N GLU A 163 -0.77 -11.78 -9.83
CA GLU A 163 -1.05 -10.39 -9.44
C GLU A 163 -2.46 -10.22 -8.83
N ARG A 164 -3.47 -10.84 -9.45
CA ARG A 164 -4.85 -10.81 -8.95
C ARG A 164 -4.98 -11.43 -7.56
N ARG A 165 -4.33 -12.56 -7.30
CA ARG A 165 -4.42 -13.24 -6.01
C ARG A 165 -3.69 -12.47 -4.92
N LEU A 166 -2.55 -11.86 -5.26
CA LEU A 166 -1.81 -10.98 -4.35
C LEU A 166 -2.66 -9.76 -3.95
N GLY A 167 -3.29 -9.09 -4.92
CA GLY A 167 -4.18 -7.95 -4.66
C GLY A 167 -5.34 -8.31 -3.71
N LEU A 168 -5.94 -9.50 -3.86
CA LEU A 168 -7.00 -9.96 -2.95
C LEU A 168 -6.50 -10.18 -1.51
N LEU A 169 -5.26 -10.63 -1.32
CA LEU A 169 -4.67 -10.80 0.01
C LEU A 169 -4.37 -9.44 0.66
N GLU A 170 -3.92 -8.46 -0.13
CA GLU A 170 -3.72 -7.08 0.32
C GLU A 170 -5.04 -6.43 0.75
N GLU A 171 -6.07 -6.51 -0.09
CA GLU A 171 -7.41 -5.99 0.20
C GLU A 171 -8.03 -6.66 1.44
N ALA A 172 -7.84 -7.97 1.61
CA ALA A 172 -8.30 -8.68 2.79
C ALA A 172 -7.60 -8.19 4.06
N ALA A 173 -6.28 -7.95 4.01
CA ALA A 173 -5.53 -7.41 5.15
C ALA A 173 -6.00 -6.00 5.52
N ASP A 174 -6.26 -5.15 4.52
CA ASP A 174 -6.78 -3.79 4.72
C ASP A 174 -8.19 -3.80 5.33
N THR A 175 -9.06 -4.66 4.81
CA THR A 175 -10.43 -4.84 5.32
C THR A 175 -10.40 -5.29 6.79
N LEU A 176 -9.60 -6.30 7.12
CA LEU A 176 -9.46 -6.78 8.51
C LEU A 176 -8.94 -5.68 9.44
N GLY A 177 -7.98 -4.86 9.00
CA GLY A 177 -7.47 -3.74 9.78
C GLY A 177 -8.47 -2.60 9.99
N SER A 178 -9.41 -2.40 9.07
CA SER A 178 -10.53 -1.46 9.26
C SER A 178 -11.63 -2.04 10.16
N GLN A 179 -11.91 -3.34 10.07
CA GLN A 179 -13.02 -3.97 10.80
C GLN A 179 -12.69 -4.22 12.28
N VAL A 180 -11.42 -4.42 12.64
CA VAL A 180 -11.01 -4.76 14.01
C VAL A 180 -11.38 -3.70 15.05
N VAL A 181 -11.66 -2.46 14.64
CA VAL A 181 -12.15 -1.38 15.53
C VAL A 181 -13.69 -1.25 15.54
N GLN A 182 -14.39 -2.00 14.69
CA GLN A 182 -15.84 -1.91 14.46
C GLN A 182 -16.61 -3.15 14.94
N VAL A 183 -15.92 -4.26 15.21
CA VAL A 183 -16.50 -5.50 15.73
C VAL A 183 -15.72 -5.98 16.96
N PRO A 184 -16.26 -6.90 17.77
CA PRO A 184 -15.49 -7.56 18.82
C PRO A 184 -14.21 -8.20 18.24
N PRO A 185 -12.99 -7.78 18.65
CA PRO A 185 -11.74 -8.17 17.99
C PRO A 185 -11.51 -9.68 17.89
N HIS A 186 -11.97 -10.47 18.88
CA HIS A 186 -11.83 -11.92 18.89
C HIS A 186 -12.55 -12.61 17.73
N GLU A 187 -13.62 -12.02 17.17
CA GLU A 187 -14.36 -12.57 16.03
C GLU A 187 -13.49 -12.65 14.75
N LEU A 188 -12.52 -11.74 14.61
CA LEU A 188 -11.65 -11.67 13.43
C LEU A 188 -10.39 -12.54 13.55
N LEU A 189 -10.13 -13.15 14.72
CA LEU A 189 -8.87 -13.83 14.98
C LEU A 189 -8.62 -15.01 14.04
N HIS A 190 -9.64 -15.86 13.85
CA HIS A 190 -9.53 -17.05 13.01
C HIS A 190 -9.22 -16.66 11.56
N THR A 191 -10.05 -15.80 10.97
CA THR A 191 -9.91 -15.34 9.59
C THR A 191 -8.57 -14.65 9.36
N THR A 192 -8.12 -13.80 10.29
CA THR A 192 -6.82 -13.13 10.18
C THR A 192 -5.66 -14.13 10.18
N LEU A 193 -5.72 -15.17 11.04
CA LEU A 193 -4.69 -16.22 11.08
C LEU A 193 -4.70 -17.09 9.81
N GLU A 194 -5.84 -17.35 9.20
CA GLU A 194 -5.94 -18.06 7.92
C GLU A 194 -5.31 -17.27 6.78
N GLN A 195 -5.59 -15.97 6.70
CA GLN A 195 -4.95 -15.09 5.71
C GLN A 195 -3.43 -15.03 5.94
N PHE A 196 -2.99 -14.89 7.20
CA PHE A 196 -1.57 -14.88 7.53
C PHE A 196 -0.87 -16.19 7.14
N ARG A 197 -1.50 -17.34 7.39
CA ARG A 197 -0.99 -18.66 6.97
C ARG A 197 -0.91 -18.79 5.45
N THR A 198 -1.89 -18.25 4.73
CA THR A 198 -1.91 -18.25 3.26
C THR A 198 -0.76 -17.42 2.70
N VAL A 199 -0.57 -16.20 3.20
CA VAL A 199 0.55 -15.32 2.81
C VAL A 199 1.90 -15.99 3.11
N ARG A 200 2.05 -16.58 4.32
CA ARG A 200 3.27 -17.32 4.68
C ARG A 200 3.53 -18.50 3.75
N GLY A 201 2.49 -19.21 3.30
CA GLY A 201 2.61 -20.28 2.31
C GLY A 201 3.13 -19.77 0.96
N CYS A 202 2.63 -18.61 0.50
CA CYS A 202 3.14 -17.98 -0.73
C CYS A 202 4.61 -17.53 -0.58
N LEU A 203 4.99 -16.96 0.57
CA LEU A 203 6.37 -16.54 0.85
C LEU A 203 7.37 -17.71 0.94
N ALA A 204 6.90 -18.92 1.21
CA ALA A 204 7.74 -20.12 1.26
C ALA A 204 8.15 -20.62 -0.14
N GLU A 205 7.44 -20.19 -1.18
CA GLU A 205 7.72 -20.51 -2.57
C GLU A 205 8.56 -19.40 -3.23
N ARG A 206 9.26 -19.71 -4.33
CA ARG A 206 9.92 -18.68 -5.13
C ARG A 206 8.89 -17.69 -5.67
N GLN A 207 9.14 -16.40 -5.45
CA GLN A 207 8.38 -15.30 -6.03
C GLN A 207 9.29 -14.33 -6.78
N ALA A 208 8.71 -13.61 -7.74
CA ALA A 208 9.30 -12.38 -8.24
C ALA A 208 9.52 -11.41 -7.08
N THR A 209 10.67 -10.72 -7.05
CA THR A 209 11.07 -9.86 -5.92
C THR A 209 10.01 -8.82 -5.56
N PHE A 210 9.33 -8.26 -6.56
CA PHE A 210 8.24 -7.30 -6.35
C PHE A 210 7.04 -7.92 -5.60
N HIS A 211 6.66 -9.16 -5.96
CA HIS A 211 5.60 -9.89 -5.25
C HIS A 211 6.05 -10.29 -3.83
N GLN A 212 7.32 -10.67 -3.66
CA GLN A 212 7.89 -10.97 -2.35
C GLN A 212 7.73 -9.79 -1.39
N ILE A 213 8.13 -8.59 -1.81
CA ILE A 213 8.04 -7.37 -1.00
C ILE A 213 6.59 -7.10 -0.57
N ARG A 214 5.64 -7.22 -1.51
CA ARG A 214 4.22 -7.02 -1.24
C ARG A 214 3.66 -8.06 -0.28
N LEU A 215 3.99 -9.34 -0.48
CA LEU A 215 3.59 -10.41 0.44
C LEU A 215 4.15 -10.19 1.86
N VAL A 216 5.42 -9.76 1.99
CA VAL A 216 6.01 -9.45 3.31
C VAL A 216 5.27 -8.27 3.96
N ARG A 217 4.93 -7.22 3.21
CA ARG A 217 4.10 -6.12 3.70
C ARG A 217 2.73 -6.61 4.19
N THR A 218 2.05 -7.44 3.40
CA THR A 218 0.75 -8.03 3.77
C THR A 218 0.87 -8.90 5.02
N ALA A 219 1.94 -9.69 5.15
CA ALA A 219 2.22 -10.46 6.36
C ALA A 219 2.39 -9.56 7.58
N GLY A 220 3.14 -8.45 7.44
CA GLY A 220 3.33 -7.45 8.50
C GLY A 220 2.01 -6.80 8.92
N ARG A 221 1.15 -6.41 7.97
CA ARG A 221 -0.19 -5.84 8.23
C ARG A 221 -1.07 -6.83 8.99
N LEU A 222 -1.15 -8.08 8.54
CA LEU A 222 -1.92 -9.14 9.20
C LEU A 222 -1.37 -9.45 10.60
N ALA A 223 -0.05 -9.48 10.78
CA ALA A 223 0.57 -9.65 12.09
C ALA A 223 0.18 -8.52 13.05
N ASN A 224 0.12 -7.29 12.56
CA ASN A 224 -0.33 -6.15 13.35
C ASN A 224 -1.81 -6.28 13.78
N VAL A 225 -2.69 -6.76 12.90
CA VAL A 225 -4.11 -7.06 13.24
C VAL A 225 -4.19 -8.12 14.33
N VAL A 226 -3.43 -9.22 14.24
CA VAL A 226 -3.42 -10.24 15.29
C VAL A 226 -2.86 -9.68 16.61
N GLY A 227 -1.85 -8.81 16.52
CA GLY A 227 -1.31 -8.07 17.67
C GLY A 227 -2.38 -7.25 18.38
N GLU A 228 -3.17 -6.47 17.63
CA GLU A 228 -4.26 -5.64 18.14
C GLU A 228 -5.35 -6.49 18.81
N ILE A 229 -5.76 -7.59 18.17
CA ILE A 229 -6.76 -8.50 18.73
C ILE A 229 -6.27 -9.05 20.07
N LEU A 230 -5.06 -9.62 20.11
CA LEU A 230 -4.51 -10.23 21.32
C LEU A 230 -4.24 -9.20 22.42
N PHE A 231 -3.92 -7.96 22.07
CA PHE A 231 -3.83 -6.86 23.02
C PHE A 231 -5.17 -6.58 23.68
N ASN A 232 -6.24 -6.44 22.90
CA ASN A 232 -7.59 -6.16 23.42
C ASN A 232 -8.17 -7.33 24.23
N GLU A 233 -7.75 -8.56 23.94
CA GLU A 233 -8.04 -9.77 24.75
C GLU A 233 -7.12 -9.93 25.98
N GLY A 234 -6.13 -9.07 26.19
CA GLY A 234 -5.23 -9.11 27.35
C GLY A 234 -4.06 -10.09 27.27
N HIS A 235 -3.83 -10.74 26.13
CA HIS A 235 -2.71 -11.66 25.92
C HIS A 235 -1.40 -10.92 25.55
N PHE A 236 -0.90 -10.05 26.43
CA PHE A 236 0.23 -9.15 26.16
C PHE A 236 1.51 -9.84 25.68
N GLY A 237 1.86 -10.99 26.25
CA GLY A 237 3.04 -11.75 25.81
C GLY A 237 2.92 -12.22 24.36
N ARG A 238 1.74 -12.66 23.94
CA ARG A 238 1.48 -13.08 22.55
C ARG A 238 1.39 -11.86 21.63
N ALA A 239 0.70 -10.80 22.04
CA ALA A 239 0.60 -9.55 21.30
C ALA A 239 2.01 -8.98 20.98
N ARG A 240 2.93 -9.00 21.96
CA ARG A 240 4.33 -8.60 21.77
C ARG A 240 5.00 -9.35 20.62
N ASN A 241 4.84 -10.67 20.57
CA ASN A 241 5.44 -11.50 19.51
C ASN A 241 4.89 -11.11 18.13
N TRP A 242 3.59 -10.82 18.03
CA TRP A 242 2.96 -10.42 16.77
C TRP A 242 3.36 -9.02 16.31
N TYR A 243 3.40 -8.02 17.20
CA TYR A 243 3.93 -6.70 16.87
C TYR A 243 5.40 -6.75 16.47
N THR A 244 6.22 -7.54 17.18
CA THR A 244 7.64 -7.73 16.82
C THR A 244 7.77 -8.40 15.45
N THR A 245 6.89 -9.35 15.13
CA THR A 245 6.85 -9.96 13.79
C THR A 245 6.50 -8.95 12.71
N ALA A 246 5.55 -8.04 12.97
CA ALA A 246 5.21 -6.97 12.04
C ALA A 246 6.37 -5.97 11.83
N ILE A 247 7.06 -5.59 12.91
CA ILE A 247 8.27 -4.75 12.86
C ILE A 247 9.36 -5.42 12.01
N HIS A 248 9.66 -6.70 12.26
CA HIS A 248 10.66 -7.43 11.48
C HIS A 248 10.28 -7.53 10.00
N ALA A 249 9.01 -7.80 9.68
CA ALA A 249 8.54 -7.84 8.29
C ALA A 249 8.71 -6.47 7.60
N ALA A 250 8.38 -5.38 8.29
CA ALA A 250 8.54 -4.04 7.76
C ALA A 250 10.02 -3.67 7.54
N GLN A 251 10.91 -4.05 8.46
CA GLN A 251 12.35 -3.84 8.34
C GLN A 251 12.96 -4.63 7.18
N ASP A 252 12.53 -5.87 6.96
CA ASP A 252 13.01 -6.75 5.87
C ASP A 252 12.83 -6.11 4.48
N ILE A 253 11.76 -5.33 4.30
CA ILE A 253 11.47 -4.63 3.03
C ILE A 253 11.75 -3.12 3.06
N GLY A 254 12.28 -2.59 4.17
CA GLY A 254 12.54 -1.16 4.33
C GLY A 254 11.28 -0.28 4.38
N ASP A 255 10.14 -0.81 4.79
CA ASP A 255 8.88 -0.08 4.92
C ASP A 255 8.79 0.64 6.27
N ARG A 256 9.31 1.87 6.30
CA ARG A 256 9.36 2.71 7.52
C ARG A 256 7.99 2.99 8.14
N TYR A 257 6.98 3.22 7.29
CA TYR A 257 5.64 3.55 7.76
C TYR A 257 5.03 2.37 8.53
N SER A 258 5.08 1.17 7.93
CA SER A 258 4.56 -0.04 8.57
C SER A 258 5.31 -0.38 9.86
N GLU A 259 6.62 -0.11 9.90
CA GLU A 259 7.44 -0.27 11.10
C GLU A 259 6.97 0.67 12.23
N ASP A 260 6.76 1.95 11.94
CA ASP A 260 6.29 2.95 12.91
C ASP A 260 4.89 2.64 13.45
N ILE A 261 3.98 2.20 12.58
CA ILE A 261 2.64 1.76 12.98
C ILE A 261 2.72 0.56 13.94
N ALA A 262 3.53 -0.44 13.63
CA ALA A 262 3.70 -1.61 14.50
C ALA A 262 4.40 -1.27 15.82
N LEU A 263 5.34 -0.30 15.80
CA LEU A 263 6.00 0.22 16.99
C LEU A 263 5.01 0.96 17.91
N ALA A 264 4.10 1.77 17.34
CA ALA A 264 3.03 2.42 18.09
C ALA A 264 2.06 1.39 18.72
N GLY A 265 1.69 0.34 17.98
CA GLY A 265 0.90 -0.78 18.51
C GLY A 265 1.61 -1.52 19.65
N LEU A 266 2.93 -1.76 19.52
CA LEU A 266 3.74 -2.37 20.58
C LEU A 266 3.78 -1.50 21.86
N ALA A 267 3.77 -0.17 21.71
CA ALA A 267 3.78 0.76 22.82
C ALA A 267 2.51 0.68 23.69
N TYR A 268 1.39 0.13 23.19
CA TYR A 268 0.22 -0.13 24.03
C TYR A 268 0.51 -1.07 25.20
N LEU A 269 1.42 -2.03 25.04
CA LEU A 269 1.68 -3.02 26.08
C LEU A 269 2.21 -2.39 27.39
N PRO A 270 3.29 -1.60 27.38
CA PRO A 270 3.72 -0.88 28.58
C PRO A 270 2.72 0.19 29.03
N THR A 271 2.01 0.86 28.11
CA THR A 271 0.95 1.82 28.48
C THR A 271 -0.17 1.19 29.30
N TYR A 272 -0.66 0.02 28.90
CA TYR A 272 -1.72 -0.69 29.64
C TYR A 272 -1.19 -1.54 30.80
N SER A 273 0.13 -1.59 30.98
CA SER A 273 0.81 -2.14 32.16
C SER A 273 1.29 -1.06 33.14
N ASP A 274 0.85 0.20 32.96
CA ASP A 274 1.19 1.36 33.82
C ASP A 274 2.70 1.61 33.94
N LYS A 275 3.42 1.43 32.84
CA LYS A 275 4.88 1.59 32.72
C LYS A 275 5.24 2.70 31.74
N PRO A 276 4.97 3.99 32.05
CA PRO A 276 5.18 5.09 31.11
C PRO A 276 6.64 5.28 30.70
N ARG A 277 7.61 4.98 31.57
CA ARG A 277 9.05 5.04 31.19
C ARG A 277 9.41 4.01 30.12
N GLU A 278 8.86 2.80 30.19
CA GLU A 278 9.09 1.78 29.16
C GLU A 278 8.50 2.19 27.79
N VAL A 279 7.42 2.99 27.78
CA VAL A 279 6.90 3.60 26.53
C VAL A 279 7.93 4.55 25.95
N LEU A 280 8.48 5.46 26.77
CA LEU A 280 9.47 6.43 26.31
C LEU A 280 10.76 5.75 25.85
N ASP A 281 11.27 4.77 26.60
CA ASP A 281 12.47 4.01 26.23
C ASP A 281 12.29 3.30 24.88
N LEU A 282 11.10 2.73 24.63
CA LEU A 282 10.76 2.08 23.38
C LEU A 282 10.73 3.06 22.19
N LEU A 283 10.18 4.26 22.39
CA LEU A 283 9.93 5.22 21.30
C LEU A 283 11.09 6.19 21.06
N THR A 284 11.94 6.44 22.06
CA THR A 284 13.04 7.42 22.01
C THR A 284 13.96 7.25 20.80
N PRO A 285 14.39 6.04 20.42
CA PRO A 285 15.24 5.86 19.23
C PRO A 285 14.60 6.47 17.98
N ARG A 286 13.31 6.20 17.74
CA ARG A 286 12.57 6.71 16.58
C ARG A 286 12.31 8.21 16.68
N LEU A 287 11.93 8.70 17.85
CA LEU A 287 11.63 10.12 18.06
C LEU A 287 12.87 11.01 17.98
N SER A 288 14.05 10.48 18.31
CA SER A 288 15.33 11.19 18.18
C SER A 288 15.70 11.53 16.73
N GLU A 289 15.18 10.77 15.76
CA GLU A 289 15.30 11.07 14.34
C GLU A 289 14.37 12.21 13.89
N ASN A 290 13.53 12.69 14.80
CA ASN A 290 12.64 13.82 14.60
C ASN A 290 11.64 13.62 13.44
N PRO A 291 10.81 12.55 13.45
CA PRO A 291 9.83 12.31 12.39
C PRO A 291 8.81 13.46 12.35
N ARG A 292 8.55 14.00 11.15
CA ARG A 292 7.81 15.26 10.96
C ARG A 292 6.47 15.15 10.26
N THR A 293 6.23 14.09 9.48
CA THR A 293 5.07 14.02 8.58
C THR A 293 4.52 12.61 8.54
N GLY A 294 3.18 12.50 8.48
CA GLY A 294 2.48 11.25 8.31
C GLY A 294 1.84 10.74 9.60
N ALA A 295 0.78 9.95 9.43
CA ALA A 295 0.01 9.35 10.51
C ALA A 295 0.87 8.56 11.51
N ALA A 296 1.81 7.74 11.02
CA ALA A 296 2.65 6.93 11.90
C ALA A 296 3.54 7.80 12.81
N ALA A 297 4.13 8.86 12.27
CA ALA A 297 4.90 9.84 13.04
C ALA A 297 4.01 10.53 14.10
N ALA A 298 2.80 10.95 13.71
CA ALA A 298 1.84 11.56 14.62
C ALA A 298 1.50 10.62 15.78
N TRP A 299 1.32 9.33 15.51
CA TRP A 299 1.00 8.35 16.53
C TRP A 299 2.14 8.16 17.54
N LEU A 300 3.39 8.05 17.09
CA LEU A 300 4.53 7.91 17.99
C LEU A 300 4.66 9.11 18.94
N TRP A 301 4.53 10.33 18.41
CA TRP A 301 4.49 11.54 19.24
C TRP A 301 3.31 11.53 20.21
N GLY A 302 2.13 11.09 19.76
CA GLY A 302 0.95 10.96 20.63
C GLY A 302 1.15 9.97 21.78
N MET A 303 1.78 8.82 21.53
CA MET A 303 2.09 7.83 22.57
C MET A 303 3.11 8.36 23.57
N ALA A 304 4.14 9.08 23.11
CA ALA A 304 5.07 9.75 23.99
C ALA A 304 4.39 10.84 24.84
N ALA A 305 3.48 11.63 24.25
CA ALA A 305 2.70 12.62 24.97
C ALA A 305 1.94 11.97 26.13
N ARG A 306 1.23 10.86 25.86
CA ARG A 306 0.51 10.11 26.90
C ARG A 306 1.43 9.66 28.03
N ALA A 307 2.61 9.13 27.69
CA ALA A 307 3.58 8.69 28.68
C ALA A 307 4.13 9.85 29.54
N HIS A 308 4.39 11.02 28.94
CA HIS A 308 4.79 12.23 29.69
C HIS A 308 3.67 12.72 30.62
N ALA A 309 2.41 12.70 30.16
CA ALA A 309 1.27 13.07 30.99
C ALA A 309 1.09 12.10 32.18
N ASP A 310 1.25 10.79 31.97
CA ASP A 310 1.24 9.79 33.05
C ASP A 310 2.39 9.99 34.06
N LEU A 311 3.48 10.66 33.67
CA LEU A 311 4.60 11.05 34.54
C LEU A 311 4.41 12.44 35.19
N GLY A 312 3.35 13.17 34.86
CA GLY A 312 3.09 14.54 35.34
C GLY A 312 3.89 15.63 34.63
N ASP A 313 4.55 15.32 33.52
CA ASP A 313 5.36 16.27 32.75
C ASP A 313 4.49 17.01 31.72
N GLY A 314 3.90 18.12 32.15
CA GLY A 314 2.99 18.92 31.34
C GLY A 314 3.66 19.61 30.14
N ASP A 315 4.92 20.01 30.28
CA ASP A 315 5.65 20.71 29.21
C ASP A 315 6.00 19.74 28.08
N GLN A 316 6.50 18.55 28.41
CA GLN A 316 6.76 17.55 27.37
C GLN A 316 5.51 16.94 26.76
N PHE A 317 4.43 16.82 27.55
CA PHE A 317 3.13 16.46 27.00
C PHE A 317 2.71 17.46 25.91
N ALA A 318 2.76 18.76 26.20
CA ALA A 318 2.38 19.80 25.25
C ALA A 318 3.26 19.76 23.99
N TYR A 319 4.58 19.68 24.16
CA TYR A 319 5.52 19.54 23.05
C TYR A 319 5.17 18.33 22.16
N CYS A 320 4.97 17.15 22.73
CA CYS A 320 4.66 15.95 21.96
C CYS A 320 3.29 16.04 21.26
N ILE A 321 2.28 16.67 21.88
CA ILE A 321 0.98 16.92 21.23
C ILE A 321 1.13 17.85 20.03
N ASP A 322 1.91 18.92 20.14
CA ASP A 322 2.15 19.86 19.04
C ASP A 322 2.87 19.18 17.89
N ARG A 323 3.88 18.36 18.20
CA ARG A 323 4.58 17.51 17.22
C ARG A 323 3.65 16.51 16.53
N SER A 324 2.76 15.89 17.29
CA SER A 324 1.76 14.95 16.76
C SER A 324 0.78 15.65 15.83
N SER A 325 0.29 16.83 16.23
CA SER A 325 -0.60 17.67 15.41
C SER A 325 0.07 18.10 14.11
N ALA A 326 1.29 18.64 14.20
CA ALA A 326 2.05 19.10 13.04
C ALA A 326 2.34 17.96 12.04
N ALA A 327 2.50 16.72 12.52
CA ALA A 327 2.70 15.57 11.65
C ALA A 327 1.46 15.18 10.83
N LEU A 328 0.26 15.62 11.24
CA LEU A 328 -0.98 15.46 10.49
C LEU A 328 -1.29 16.63 9.55
N ASP A 329 -0.57 17.76 9.68
CA ASP A 329 -0.84 18.95 8.87
C ASP A 329 -0.66 18.67 7.37
N GLY A 330 -1.66 19.06 6.58
CA GLY A 330 -1.65 18.89 5.12
C GLY A 330 -2.02 17.49 4.63
N LEU A 331 -2.29 16.52 5.51
CA LEU A 331 -2.81 15.22 5.11
C LEU A 331 -4.30 15.31 4.80
N SER A 332 -4.72 14.69 3.70
CA SER A 332 -6.13 14.58 3.35
C SER A 332 -6.77 13.40 4.05
N SER A 333 -8.11 13.35 4.11
CA SER A 333 -8.84 12.19 4.62
C SER A 333 -8.52 10.90 3.86
N ALA A 334 -8.09 10.98 2.59
CA ALA A 334 -7.70 9.83 1.78
C ALA A 334 -6.34 9.24 2.20
N ASP A 335 -5.45 10.07 2.76
CA ASP A 335 -4.13 9.64 3.26
C ASP A 335 -4.21 9.01 4.65
N LEU A 336 -5.40 9.05 5.25
CA LEU A 336 -5.67 8.64 6.61
C LEU A 336 -6.72 7.52 6.61
N PRO A 337 -6.40 6.29 6.16
CA PRO A 337 -7.38 5.22 6.11
C PRO A 337 -7.95 4.93 7.52
N VAL A 338 -9.23 4.56 7.58
CA VAL A 338 -9.89 4.15 8.83
C VAL A 338 -9.31 2.80 9.29
N GLY A 339 -9.16 2.65 10.61
CA GLY A 339 -8.67 1.42 11.24
C GLY A 339 -7.27 1.55 11.82
N ILE A 340 -6.65 0.40 12.10
CA ILE A 340 -5.43 0.32 12.93
C ILE A 340 -4.13 0.66 12.20
N PHE A 341 -4.21 0.88 10.88
CA PHE A 341 -3.03 1.20 10.06
C PHE A 341 -2.78 2.69 9.90
N SER A 342 -3.49 3.52 10.67
CA SER A 342 -3.39 4.97 10.64
C SER A 342 -3.64 5.58 12.02
N PHE A 343 -3.35 6.87 12.13
CA PHE A 343 -3.61 7.71 13.29
C PHE A 343 -4.28 8.97 12.78
N ARG A 344 -5.52 9.17 13.23
CA ARG A 344 -6.44 10.16 12.70
C ARG A 344 -6.72 11.28 13.70
N PRO A 345 -7.25 12.46 13.28
CA PRO A 345 -7.48 13.59 14.17
C PRO A 345 -8.32 13.28 15.41
N GLU A 346 -9.31 12.39 15.30
CA GLU A 346 -10.13 11.89 16.41
C GLU A 346 -9.28 11.28 17.54
N LYS A 347 -8.26 10.49 17.17
CA LYS A 347 -7.36 9.82 18.11
C LYS A 347 -6.36 10.79 18.75
N LEU A 348 -5.91 11.80 18.00
CA LEU A 348 -5.15 12.90 18.56
C LEU A 348 -5.97 13.69 19.60
N ALA A 349 -7.23 14.00 19.28
CA ALA A 349 -8.13 14.68 20.22
C ALA A 349 -8.36 13.82 21.48
N PHE A 350 -8.52 12.50 21.32
CA PHE A 350 -8.59 11.57 22.45
C PHE A 350 -7.31 11.58 23.31
N TYR A 351 -6.13 11.56 22.70
CA TYR A 351 -4.87 11.59 23.44
C TYR A 351 -4.66 12.91 24.18
N ARG A 352 -5.14 14.03 23.62
CA ARG A 352 -5.22 15.32 24.34
C ARG A 352 -6.10 15.21 25.58
N ALA A 353 -7.30 14.63 25.45
CA ALA A 353 -8.21 14.44 26.58
C ALA A 353 -7.58 13.58 27.69
N ILE A 354 -6.95 12.45 27.34
CA ILE A 354 -6.22 11.61 28.31
C ILE A 354 -5.13 12.42 29.01
N GLY A 355 -4.33 13.16 28.25
CA GLY A 355 -3.22 13.89 28.82
C GLY A 355 -3.66 14.99 29.78
N TYR A 356 -4.67 15.78 29.42
CA TYR A 356 -5.25 16.78 30.32
C TYR A 356 -5.84 16.16 31.57
N ALA A 357 -6.51 15.00 31.45
CA ALA A 357 -7.06 14.30 32.61
C ALA A 357 -5.96 13.88 33.58
N ARG A 358 -4.86 13.33 33.06
CA ARG A 358 -3.68 12.91 33.87
C ARG A 358 -2.95 14.07 34.52
N LEU A 359 -2.93 15.23 33.87
CA LEU A 359 -2.36 16.46 34.39
C LEU A 359 -3.29 17.24 35.34
N GLY A 360 -4.48 16.71 35.64
CA GLY A 360 -5.42 17.34 36.56
C GLY A 360 -6.06 18.62 36.02
N ARG A 361 -6.32 18.68 34.71
CA ARG A 361 -6.89 19.84 34.00
C ARG A 361 -8.33 19.55 33.55
N PRO A 362 -9.34 19.65 34.43
CA PRO A 362 -10.70 19.16 34.16
C PRO A 362 -11.39 19.92 33.03
N ASP A 363 -11.23 21.25 32.95
CA ASP A 363 -11.88 22.07 31.91
C ASP A 363 -11.35 21.73 30.51
N GLU A 364 -10.02 21.63 30.36
CA GLU A 364 -9.38 21.22 29.12
C GLU A 364 -9.70 19.77 28.75
N THR A 365 -9.83 18.90 29.76
CA THR A 365 -10.26 17.50 29.55
C THR A 365 -11.66 17.44 28.97
N ALA A 366 -12.62 18.19 29.55
CA ALA A 366 -14.00 18.22 29.07
C ALA A 366 -14.08 18.74 27.63
N ALA A 367 -13.37 19.84 27.32
CA ALA A 367 -13.32 20.40 25.98
C ALA A 367 -12.70 19.43 24.96
N ALA A 368 -11.57 18.81 25.29
CA ALA A 368 -10.90 17.85 24.42
C ALA A 368 -11.71 16.56 24.21
N ALA A 369 -12.38 16.06 25.26
CA ALA A 369 -13.22 14.87 25.17
C ALA A 369 -14.47 15.14 24.31
N ALA A 370 -15.12 16.30 24.47
CA ALA A 370 -16.26 16.70 23.63
C ALA A 370 -15.84 16.81 22.15
N HIS A 371 -14.68 17.41 21.88
CA HIS A 371 -14.13 17.48 20.53
C HIS A 371 -13.85 16.08 19.95
N ALA A 372 -13.20 15.19 20.71
CA ALA A 372 -12.93 13.83 20.27
C ALA A 372 -14.24 13.07 19.95
N ILE A 373 -15.24 13.12 20.83
CA ILE A 373 -16.57 12.49 20.59
C ILE A 373 -17.21 13.00 19.30
N SER A 374 -17.06 14.28 18.96
CA SER A 374 -17.62 14.84 17.73
C SER A 374 -16.97 14.34 16.44
N LEU A 375 -15.76 13.76 16.53
CA LEU A 375 -14.98 13.29 15.39
C LEU A 375 -15.10 11.78 15.16
N TYR A 376 -15.30 10.99 16.22
CA TYR A 376 -15.38 9.52 16.10
C TYR A 376 -16.63 9.04 15.38
N ASP A 377 -16.50 7.97 14.60
CA ASP A 377 -17.65 7.21 14.09
C ASP A 377 -18.35 6.53 15.30
N PRO A 378 -19.67 6.73 15.49
CA PRO A 378 -20.43 6.06 16.54
C PRO A 378 -20.39 4.52 16.48
N ARG A 379 -20.00 3.92 15.35
CA ARG A 379 -19.86 2.46 15.18
C ARG A 379 -18.57 1.89 15.76
N GLU A 380 -17.58 2.71 16.08
CA GLU A 380 -16.35 2.22 16.70
C GLU A 380 -16.63 1.67 18.11
N THR A 381 -16.03 0.53 18.42
CA THR A 381 -16.46 -0.27 19.56
C THR A 381 -15.73 0.06 20.86
N MET A 382 -14.59 0.74 20.81
CA MET A 382 -13.74 0.92 21.99
C MET A 382 -13.40 2.38 22.28
N GLU A 383 -12.71 3.07 21.36
CA GLU A 383 -12.17 4.42 21.63
C GLU A 383 -13.26 5.43 22.04
N PRO A 384 -14.47 5.47 21.44
CA PRO A 384 -15.55 6.35 21.90
C PRO A 384 -15.97 6.11 23.36
N ALA A 385 -15.96 4.85 23.82
CA ALA A 385 -16.24 4.54 25.23
C ALA A 385 -15.12 5.05 26.15
N LEU A 386 -13.85 4.90 25.73
CA LEU A 386 -12.72 5.43 26.49
C LEU A 386 -12.75 6.96 26.60
N VAL A 387 -13.13 7.67 25.53
CA VAL A 387 -13.29 9.13 25.57
C VAL A 387 -14.39 9.55 26.54
N ARG A 388 -15.52 8.82 26.57
CA ARG A 388 -16.60 9.08 27.53
C ARG A 388 -16.13 8.90 28.98
N PHE A 389 -15.24 7.96 29.26
CA PHE A 389 -14.64 7.84 30.59
C PHE A 389 -13.77 9.04 30.98
N GLU A 390 -12.99 9.59 30.06
CA GLU A 390 -12.20 10.80 30.35
C GLU A 390 -13.14 12.01 30.59
N HIS A 391 -14.25 12.11 29.84
CA HIS A 391 -15.28 13.12 30.10
C HIS A 391 -15.94 12.93 31.48
N ALA A 392 -16.30 11.70 31.84
CA ALA A 392 -16.87 11.40 33.16
C ALA A 392 -15.90 11.75 34.29
N ALA A 393 -14.60 11.48 34.11
CA ALA A 393 -13.58 11.86 35.09
C ALA A 393 -13.46 13.40 35.24
N ALA A 394 -13.56 14.15 34.14
CA ALA A 394 -13.58 15.61 34.18
C ALA A 394 -14.79 16.17 34.94
N LEU A 395 -15.99 15.65 34.66
CA LEU A 395 -17.23 16.01 35.36
C LEU A 395 -17.15 15.69 36.86
N LEU A 396 -16.54 14.56 37.22
CA LEU A 396 -16.31 14.22 38.62
C LEU A 396 -15.36 15.21 39.28
N GLY A 397 -14.34 15.69 38.56
CA GLY A 397 -13.41 16.72 39.00
C GLY A 397 -14.07 18.09 39.24
N SER A 398 -15.11 18.44 38.48
CA SER A 398 -15.91 19.65 38.68
C SER A 398 -17.01 19.49 39.74
N GLY A 399 -17.19 18.29 40.29
CA GLY A 399 -18.20 17.98 41.31
C GLY A 399 -19.57 17.57 40.76
N GLU A 400 -19.70 17.37 39.45
CA GLU A 400 -20.93 16.90 38.78
C GLU A 400 -21.06 15.37 38.83
N VAL A 401 -21.22 14.82 40.04
CA VAL A 401 -21.20 13.37 40.30
C VAL A 401 -22.28 12.62 39.51
N GLU A 402 -23.51 13.14 39.50
CA GLU A 402 -24.64 12.51 38.84
C GLU A 402 -24.40 12.38 37.33
N GLN A 403 -23.94 13.46 36.70
CA GLN A 403 -23.65 13.47 35.27
C GLN A 403 -22.43 12.60 34.94
N ALA A 404 -21.40 12.62 35.78
CA ALA A 404 -20.24 11.73 35.64
C ALA A 404 -20.64 10.26 35.65
N CYS A 405 -21.45 9.83 36.63
CA CYS A 405 -21.95 8.46 36.72
C CYS A 405 -22.84 8.08 35.52
N ALA A 406 -23.68 9.01 35.03
CA ALA A 406 -24.52 8.78 33.86
C ALA A 406 -23.68 8.58 32.58
N VAL A 407 -22.67 9.43 32.35
CA VAL A 407 -21.77 9.34 31.19
C VAL A 407 -20.94 8.05 31.25
N ALA A 408 -20.39 7.70 32.41
CA ALA A 408 -19.64 6.46 32.60
C ALA A 408 -20.53 5.22 32.37
N THR A 409 -21.77 5.24 32.86
CA THR A 409 -22.73 4.14 32.64
C THR A 409 -23.03 3.98 31.15
N ALA A 410 -23.32 5.07 30.45
CA ALA A 410 -23.54 5.03 29.01
C ALA A 410 -22.33 4.45 28.25
N ALA A 411 -21.10 4.73 28.72
CA ALA A 411 -19.89 4.20 28.11
C ALA A 411 -19.75 2.67 28.20
N ILE A 412 -20.43 1.99 29.14
CA ILE A 412 -20.38 0.51 29.26
C ILE A 412 -21.66 -0.19 28.79
N THR A 413 -22.77 0.56 28.64
CA THR A 413 -24.07 0.01 28.22
C THR A 413 -24.42 0.32 26.76
N ASP A 414 -23.64 1.16 26.05
CA ASP A 414 -23.86 1.42 24.63
C ASP A 414 -23.72 0.11 23.83
N GLY A 415 -24.69 -0.18 22.96
CA GLY A 415 -24.76 -1.44 22.22
C GLY A 415 -23.62 -1.68 21.24
N HIS A 416 -22.87 -0.63 20.87
CA HIS A 416 -21.66 -0.78 20.05
C HIS A 416 -20.40 -1.00 20.89
N THR A 417 -20.45 -0.77 22.21
CA THR A 417 -19.25 -0.85 23.03
C THR A 417 -18.82 -2.29 23.22
N TYR A 418 -17.61 -2.60 22.73
CA TYR A 418 -16.91 -3.81 23.08
C TYR A 418 -16.25 -3.64 24.46
N VAL A 419 -16.83 -4.28 25.47
CA VAL A 419 -16.31 -4.27 26.85
C VAL A 419 -15.15 -5.27 26.98
N GLY A 420 -14.03 -4.94 26.35
CA GLY A 420 -12.76 -5.68 26.45
C GLY A 420 -11.86 -5.18 27.60
N LEU A 421 -10.57 -5.51 27.52
CA LEU A 421 -9.57 -5.10 28.51
C LEU A 421 -9.53 -3.58 28.72
N THR A 422 -9.53 -2.81 27.63
CA THR A 422 -9.27 -1.36 27.67
C THR A 422 -10.42 -0.61 28.36
N VAL A 423 -11.66 -0.92 28.00
CA VAL A 423 -12.89 -0.38 28.60
C VAL A 423 -12.99 -0.80 30.07
N THR A 424 -12.74 -2.07 30.36
CA THR A 424 -12.72 -2.59 31.74
C THR A 424 -11.71 -1.84 32.62
N LYS A 425 -10.48 -1.61 32.12
CA LYS A 425 -9.46 -0.87 32.85
C LYS A 425 -9.93 0.55 33.18
N ARG A 426 -10.60 1.23 32.25
CA ARG A 426 -11.16 2.57 32.48
C ARG A 426 -12.33 2.57 33.46
N ALA A 427 -13.22 1.58 33.38
CA ALA A 427 -14.30 1.41 34.36
C ALA A 427 -13.76 1.24 35.79
N LYS A 428 -12.72 0.40 35.98
CA LYS A 428 -12.04 0.21 37.27
C LYS A 428 -11.38 1.51 37.77
N GLN A 429 -10.71 2.25 36.88
CA GLN A 429 -10.10 3.53 37.22
C GLN A 429 -11.17 4.53 37.69
N PHE A 430 -12.26 4.69 36.93
CA PHE A 430 -13.35 5.58 37.29
C PHE A 430 -14.00 5.17 38.63
N ASP A 431 -14.32 3.89 38.83
CA ASP A 431 -14.90 3.42 40.10
C ASP A 431 -14.01 3.71 41.32
N SER A 432 -12.69 3.57 41.17
CA SER A 432 -11.74 3.89 42.25
C SER A 432 -11.79 5.38 42.67
N THR A 433 -12.04 6.29 41.71
CA THR A 433 -12.18 7.73 41.98
C THR A 433 -13.49 8.07 42.71
N LEU A 434 -14.51 7.22 42.58
CA LEU A 434 -15.80 7.35 43.28
C LEU A 434 -15.74 6.98 44.76
N SER A 435 -14.62 6.45 45.27
CA SER A 435 -14.46 6.05 46.69
C SER A 435 -14.77 7.17 47.70
N ARG A 436 -14.61 8.43 47.30
CA ARG A 436 -14.87 9.62 48.12
C ARG A 436 -16.30 10.14 48.03
N TRP A 437 -17.11 9.54 47.15
CA TRP A 437 -18.46 10.00 46.82
C TRP A 437 -19.49 8.96 47.26
N GLN A 438 -20.65 9.44 47.71
CA GLN A 438 -21.77 8.60 48.10
C GLN A 438 -23.05 9.16 47.50
N GLY A 439 -24.00 8.29 47.17
CA GLY A 439 -25.28 8.70 46.62
C GLY A 439 -25.87 7.65 45.71
N ARG A 440 -27.11 7.89 45.28
CA ARG A 440 -27.84 6.98 44.40
C ARG A 440 -27.11 6.76 43.07
N ALA A 441 -26.61 7.84 42.45
CA ALA A 441 -25.88 7.74 41.19
C ALA A 441 -24.62 6.85 41.27
N VAL A 442 -23.89 6.90 42.38
CA VAL A 442 -22.71 6.06 42.63
C VAL A 442 -23.11 4.59 42.80
N SER A 443 -24.19 4.31 43.54
CA SER A 443 -24.73 2.96 43.71
C SER A 443 -25.23 2.38 42.39
N ASP A 444 -25.96 3.18 41.60
CA ASP A 444 -26.48 2.79 40.29
C ASP A 444 -25.34 2.47 39.31
N TRP A 445 -24.29 3.31 39.27
CA TRP A 445 -23.06 3.02 38.51
C TRP A 445 -22.44 1.69 38.95
N ARG A 446 -22.22 1.49 40.26
CA ARG A 446 -21.58 0.26 40.76
C ARG A 446 -22.39 -0.99 40.42
N GLN A 447 -23.72 -0.92 40.46
CA GLN A 447 -24.58 -2.03 40.05
C GLN A 447 -24.37 -2.40 38.58
N GLN A 448 -24.27 -1.42 37.68
CA GLN A 448 -24.05 -1.65 36.25
C GLN A 448 -22.61 -2.05 35.93
N ALA A 449 -21.63 -1.48 36.63
CA ALA A 449 -20.21 -1.74 36.42
C ALA A 449 -19.74 -3.07 37.01
N HIS A 450 -20.45 -3.61 38.00
CA HIS A 450 -20.12 -4.88 38.66
C HIS A 450 -19.82 -6.04 37.70
N PRO A 451 -20.71 -6.41 36.74
CA PRO A 451 -20.42 -7.49 35.79
C PRO A 451 -19.20 -7.21 34.91
N VAL A 452 -18.95 -5.95 34.54
CA VAL A 452 -17.80 -5.54 33.73
C VAL A 452 -16.50 -5.68 34.52
N ILE A 453 -16.49 -5.20 35.77
CA ILE A 453 -15.32 -5.19 36.65
C ILE A 453 -14.97 -6.60 37.14
N GLU A 454 -15.97 -7.45 37.42
CA GLU A 454 -15.78 -8.81 37.92
C GLU A 454 -15.50 -9.85 36.85
N SER A 455 -16.14 -9.78 35.67
CA SER A 455 -15.87 -10.73 34.58
C SER A 455 -14.42 -10.71 34.10
N ALA A 456 -13.73 -9.59 34.31
CA ALA A 456 -12.31 -9.43 34.08
C ALA A 456 -11.42 -10.29 35.01
N HIS A 457 -11.90 -10.67 36.20
CA HIS A 457 -11.18 -11.58 37.10
C HIS A 457 -11.30 -13.05 36.68
N ALA A 458 -12.31 -13.41 35.86
CA ALA A 458 -12.53 -14.79 35.43
C ALA A 458 -11.80 -15.17 34.12
N ARG A 459 -11.27 -14.19 33.37
CA ARG A 459 -10.54 -14.41 32.09
C ARG A 459 -9.03 -14.15 32.17
N ALA A 460 -8.54 -13.62 33.29
CA ALA A 460 -7.11 -13.48 33.60
C ALA A 460 -6.59 -14.76 34.25
#